data_AF-A0A380DRB9-F1
#
_entry.id   AF-A0A380DRB9-F1
#
_cell.length_a   1.000
_cell.length_b   1.000
_cell.length_c   1.000
_cell.angle_alpha   90.00
_cell.angle_beta   90.00
_cell.angle_gamma   90.00
#
_symmetry.space_group_name_H-M   'P 1'
#
loop_
_entity.id
_entity.type
_entity.pdbx_description
1 polymer ?
#
loop_
_entity_poly.entity_id
_entity_poly.type
_entity_poly.pdbx_seq_one_letter_code
_entity_poly.pdbx_strand_id
1 'polypeptide(L)'
;MTACYFVTDDRRGPHFISPKSEKADELINSARVVLVENDIPETLQPNGTLIQLHQGTPIMQLFLDSKEPIKNIETPFYRAKRYNRWLQFDYVIHSADDISHFYQTAFPSHQANVLAYGNPKHQYLLQKRNESTTPQQYKKSFKINDQKPVLFYAPIGLVSAQQLPLSDALFKAYHVVVQGVDETMLPEEALVAPSILVLKT
;
A
#
# COMPACT_ATOMS: atom_id res chain seq x y z
N MET A 1 -19.50 -21.16 7.84
CA MET A 1 -18.45 -20.45 7.10
C MET A 1 -18.67 -18.96 7.30
N THR A 2 -17.65 -18.22 7.72
CA THR A 2 -17.72 -16.75 7.77
C THR A 2 -17.53 -16.23 6.35
N ALA A 3 -18.48 -15.46 5.82
CA ALA A 3 -18.36 -14.86 4.50
C ALA A 3 -17.28 -13.77 4.51
N CYS A 4 -16.42 -13.75 3.49
CA CYS A 4 -15.41 -12.71 3.27
C CYS A 4 -15.80 -11.89 2.05
N TYR A 5 -15.66 -10.57 2.15
CA TYR A 5 -15.99 -9.64 1.07
C TYR A 5 -14.83 -8.66 0.87
N PHE A 6 -14.67 -8.21 -0.36
CA PHE A 6 -13.67 -7.23 -0.77
C PHE A 6 -14.40 -6.01 -1.33
N VAL A 7 -14.15 -4.84 -0.74
CA VAL A 7 -14.73 -3.58 -1.20
C VAL A 7 -13.75 -2.95 -2.19
N THR A 8 -13.96 -3.18 -3.49
CA THR A 8 -13.07 -2.74 -4.58
C THR A 8 -13.80 -2.76 -5.93
N ASP A 9 -13.39 -1.86 -6.83
CA ASP A 9 -13.82 -1.86 -8.24
C ASP A 9 -12.86 -2.67 -9.15
N ASP A 10 -11.73 -3.15 -8.62
CA ASP A 10 -10.66 -3.80 -9.40
C ASP A 10 -11.03 -5.22 -9.85
N ARG A 11 -12.00 -5.83 -9.17
CA ARG A 11 -12.46 -7.19 -9.43
C ARG A 11 -13.97 -7.27 -9.30
N ARG A 12 -14.56 -8.24 -10.00
CA ARG A 12 -15.99 -8.52 -9.98
C ARG A 12 -16.22 -9.95 -9.51
N GLY A 13 -17.35 -10.17 -8.84
CA GLY A 13 -17.76 -11.48 -8.37
C GLY A 13 -18.67 -11.37 -7.16
N PRO A 14 -19.21 -12.49 -6.65
CA PRO A 14 -20.20 -12.49 -5.57
C PRO A 14 -19.66 -11.95 -4.23
N HIS A 15 -18.34 -11.92 -4.06
CA HIS A 15 -17.65 -11.41 -2.87
C HIS A 15 -16.99 -10.05 -3.09
N PHE A 16 -17.16 -9.42 -4.25
CA PHE A 16 -16.59 -8.11 -4.57
C PHE A 16 -17.70 -7.07 -4.64
N ILE A 17 -17.61 -6.03 -3.84
CA ILE A 17 -18.60 -4.96 -3.74
C ILE A 17 -17.94 -3.64 -4.14
N SER A 18 -18.61 -2.87 -4.99
CA SER A 18 -18.12 -1.54 -5.37
C SER A 18 -18.10 -0.61 -4.15
N PRO A 19 -17.01 0.13 -3.90
CA PRO A 19 -16.94 1.11 -2.81
C PRO A 19 -17.96 2.24 -2.94
N LYS A 20 -18.53 2.45 -4.13
CA LYS A 20 -19.52 3.52 -4.41
C LYS A 20 -20.96 3.09 -4.17
N SER A 21 -21.19 1.84 -3.80
CA SER A 21 -22.54 1.32 -3.56
C SER A 21 -22.96 1.52 -2.10
N GLU A 22 -24.23 1.86 -1.86
CA GLU A 22 -24.79 1.93 -0.50
C GLU A 22 -24.58 0.62 0.29
N LYS A 23 -24.56 -0.52 -0.42
CA LYS A 23 -24.27 -1.84 0.14
C LYS A 23 -22.86 -1.97 0.73
N ALA A 24 -21.89 -1.18 0.27
CA ALA A 24 -20.54 -1.21 0.82
C ALA A 24 -20.52 -0.66 2.24
N ASP A 25 -21.18 0.48 2.46
CA ASP A 25 -21.27 1.11 3.78
C ASP A 25 -22.03 0.23 4.76
N GLU A 26 -23.16 -0.34 4.35
CA GLU A 26 -23.92 -1.31 5.15
C GLU A 26 -23.08 -2.53 5.52
N LEU A 27 -22.34 -3.09 4.55
CA LEU A 27 -21.47 -4.23 4.78
C LEU A 27 -20.36 -3.88 5.78
N ILE A 28 -19.67 -2.76 5.60
CA ILE A 28 -18.55 -2.35 6.47
C ILE A 28 -19.07 -2.09 7.90
N ASN A 29 -20.19 -1.38 8.04
CA ASN A 29 -20.74 -1.03 9.35
C ASN A 29 -21.31 -2.25 10.09
N SER A 30 -21.79 -3.28 9.38
CA SER A 30 -22.32 -4.52 9.97
C SER A 30 -21.29 -5.65 10.11
N ALA A 31 -20.10 -5.51 9.51
CA ALA A 31 -19.08 -6.55 9.55
C ALA A 31 -18.55 -6.78 10.97
N ARG A 32 -18.31 -8.07 11.29
CA ARG A 32 -17.70 -8.47 12.57
C ARG A 32 -16.23 -8.10 12.66
N VAL A 33 -15.53 -8.10 11.53
CA VAL A 33 -14.12 -7.75 11.41
C VAL A 33 -13.95 -6.95 10.13
N VAL A 34 -13.24 -5.84 10.20
CA VAL A 34 -12.90 -4.98 9.05
C VAL A 34 -11.39 -4.83 9.00
N LEU A 35 -10.80 -5.20 7.86
CA LEU A 35 -9.37 -5.09 7.58
C LEU A 35 -9.14 -3.93 6.61
N VAL A 36 -8.25 -3.00 6.95
CA VAL A 36 -7.90 -1.87 6.09
C VAL A 36 -6.39 -1.65 6.07
N GLU A 37 -5.87 -1.15 4.95
CA GLU A 37 -4.46 -0.72 4.84
C GLU A 37 -4.28 0.80 4.93
N ASN A 38 -5.39 1.55 4.91
CA ASN A 38 -5.46 3.00 4.87
C ASN A 38 -6.47 3.51 5.90
N ASP A 39 -6.54 4.82 6.04
CA ASP A 39 -7.59 5.48 6.83
C ASP A 39 -8.98 5.17 6.23
N ILE A 40 -9.98 5.11 7.11
CA ILE A 40 -11.37 4.83 6.74
C ILE A 40 -12.12 6.16 6.54
N PRO A 41 -12.97 6.28 5.50
CA PRO A 41 -13.84 7.43 5.31
C PRO A 41 -14.59 7.85 6.58
N GLU A 42 -14.75 9.17 6.78
CA GLU A 42 -15.42 9.72 7.98
C GLU A 42 -16.87 9.25 8.16
N THR A 43 -17.53 8.90 7.05
CA THR A 43 -18.92 8.44 7.00
C THR A 43 -19.11 7.03 7.54
N LEU A 44 -18.04 6.23 7.64
CA LEU A 44 -18.13 4.85 8.08
C LEU A 44 -17.92 4.76 9.60
N GLN A 45 -18.67 3.84 10.21
CA GLN A 45 -18.62 3.51 11.63
C GLN A 45 -18.68 1.98 11.76
N PRO A 46 -17.55 1.29 11.53
CA PRO A 46 -17.47 -0.14 11.74
C PRO A 46 -17.85 -0.50 13.18
N ASN A 47 -18.85 -1.37 13.37
CA ASN A 47 -19.26 -1.82 14.71
C ASN A 47 -18.47 -3.03 15.20
N GLY A 48 -17.81 -3.76 14.29
CA GLY A 48 -16.97 -4.91 14.61
C GLY A 48 -15.52 -4.54 14.88
N THR A 49 -14.67 -5.56 14.99
CA THR A 49 -13.23 -5.37 15.24
C THR A 49 -12.55 -4.71 14.05
N LEU A 50 -11.90 -3.58 14.28
CA LEU A 50 -11.22 -2.81 13.26
C LEU A 50 -9.71 -3.02 13.32
N ILE A 51 -9.13 -3.52 12.22
CA ILE A 51 -7.71 -3.87 12.13
C ILE A 51 -7.06 -3.05 11.03
N GLN A 52 -6.06 -2.25 11.41
CA GLN A 52 -5.18 -1.53 10.51
C GLN A 52 -3.95 -2.38 10.18
N LEU A 53 -3.72 -2.68 8.90
CA LEU A 53 -2.58 -3.48 8.45
C LEU A 53 -1.32 -2.63 8.16
N HIS A 54 -1.49 -1.32 7.99
CA HIS A 54 -0.46 -0.36 7.53
C HIS A 54 0.24 -0.78 6.23
N GLN A 55 0.85 0.17 5.53
CA GLN A 55 1.40 -0.10 4.19
C GLN A 55 2.84 -0.65 4.20
N GLY A 56 3.54 -0.62 5.33
CA GLY A 56 4.93 -1.04 5.45
C GLY A 56 5.67 -0.35 6.59
N THR A 57 6.97 -0.67 6.69
CA THR A 57 7.90 -0.06 7.65
C THR A 57 8.12 1.41 7.30
N PRO A 58 7.94 2.35 8.25
CA PRO A 58 8.19 3.76 7.98
C PRO A 58 9.67 4.06 7.76
N ILE A 59 9.94 4.84 6.72
CA ILE A 59 11.23 5.53 6.53
C ILE A 59 11.11 7.01 6.90
N MET A 60 9.93 7.60 6.62
CA MET A 60 9.59 8.97 6.98
C MET A 60 8.79 9.02 8.29
N GLN A 61 8.82 10.17 8.97
CA GLN A 61 7.95 10.43 10.11
C GLN A 61 6.47 10.26 9.71
N LEU A 62 5.70 9.58 10.56
CA LEU A 62 4.29 9.30 10.33
C LEU A 62 3.42 10.27 11.13
N PHE A 63 2.24 10.61 10.59
CA PHE A 63 1.16 11.34 11.24
C PHE A 63 1.58 12.38 12.31
N LEU A 64 1.46 12.08 13.61
CA LEU A 64 1.76 13.07 14.65
C LEU A 64 3.23 13.46 14.72
N ASP A 65 4.12 12.54 14.36
CA ASP A 65 5.56 12.79 14.27
C ASP A 65 5.92 13.62 13.03
N SER A 66 5.03 13.71 12.03
CA SER A 66 5.19 14.52 10.82
C SER A 66 4.52 15.88 10.93
N LYS A 67 5.02 16.87 10.19
CA LYS A 67 4.44 18.22 10.12
C LYS A 67 3.23 18.32 9.18
N GLU A 68 3.11 17.43 8.19
CA GLU A 68 2.03 17.38 7.18
C GLU A 68 1.49 18.76 6.73
N PRO A 69 2.35 19.72 6.30
CA PRO A 69 1.97 21.13 6.18
C PRO A 69 0.87 21.37 5.13
N ILE A 70 0.91 20.66 4.00
CA ILE A 70 -0.07 20.79 2.92
C ILE A 70 -1.46 20.38 3.40
N LYS A 71 -1.60 19.17 3.98
CA LYS A 71 -2.88 18.67 4.47
C LYS A 71 -3.45 19.53 5.60
N ASN A 72 -2.61 20.08 6.46
CA ASN A 72 -3.03 20.99 7.53
C ASN A 72 -3.62 22.30 7.02
N ILE A 73 -3.17 22.79 5.86
CA ILE A 73 -3.69 24.01 5.22
C ILE A 73 -4.98 23.69 4.47
N GLU A 74 -5.00 22.59 3.72
CA GLU A 74 -6.11 22.24 2.82
C GLU A 74 -7.34 21.69 3.55
N THR A 75 -7.15 21.07 4.71
CA THR A 75 -8.22 20.39 5.45
C THR A 75 -8.36 20.94 6.87
N PRO A 76 -9.46 21.66 7.17
CA PRO A 76 -9.73 22.14 8.53
C PRO A 76 -9.71 21.00 9.55
N PHE A 77 -8.99 21.19 10.64
CA PHE A 77 -8.85 20.22 11.74
C PHE A 77 -8.34 18.83 11.33
N TYR A 78 -7.61 18.72 10.22
CA TYR A 78 -7.10 17.46 9.66
C TYR A 78 -6.51 16.52 10.72
N ARG A 79 -5.57 17.00 11.53
CA ARG A 79 -4.92 16.18 12.57
C ARG A 79 -5.90 15.69 13.62
N ALA A 80 -6.83 16.52 14.07
CA ALA A 80 -7.83 16.12 15.07
C ALA A 80 -8.80 15.07 14.49
N LYS A 81 -9.26 15.27 13.24
CA LYS A 81 -10.12 14.31 12.55
C LYS A 81 -9.44 12.96 12.37
N ARG A 82 -8.21 12.97 11.86
CA ARG A 82 -7.41 11.75 11.65
C ARG A 82 -7.11 11.05 12.98
N TYR A 83 -6.81 11.79 14.04
CA TYR A 83 -6.63 11.23 15.37
C TYR A 83 -7.91 10.57 15.91
N ASN A 84 -9.07 11.22 15.77
CA ASN A 84 -10.34 10.62 16.19
C ASN A 84 -10.70 9.35 15.41
N ARG A 85 -10.28 9.26 14.13
CA ARG A 85 -10.41 8.02 13.36
C ARG A 85 -9.45 6.96 13.85
N TRP A 86 -8.22 7.35 14.16
CA TRP A 86 -7.22 6.44 14.70
C TRP A 86 -7.68 5.75 15.98
N LEU A 87 -8.38 6.47 16.86
CA LEU A 87 -8.90 5.90 18.11
C LEU A 87 -9.91 4.76 17.89
N GLN A 88 -10.49 4.61 16.69
CA GLN A 88 -11.45 3.55 16.40
C GLN A 88 -10.80 2.19 16.15
N PHE A 89 -9.48 2.14 15.92
CA PHE A 89 -8.80 0.88 15.65
C PHE A 89 -8.62 0.06 16.94
N ASP A 90 -9.00 -1.21 16.88
CA ASP A 90 -8.73 -2.18 17.95
C ASP A 90 -7.32 -2.76 17.84
N TYR A 91 -6.83 -2.89 16.60
CA TYR A 91 -5.54 -3.50 16.30
C TYR A 91 -4.80 -2.77 15.20
N VAL A 92 -3.49 -2.68 15.37
CA VAL A 92 -2.55 -2.17 14.37
C VAL A 92 -1.48 -3.22 14.17
N ILE A 93 -1.38 -3.76 12.96
CA ILE A 93 -0.39 -4.76 12.61
C ILE A 93 0.75 -4.08 11.87
N HIS A 94 1.99 -4.38 12.25
CA HIS A 94 3.19 -3.90 11.58
C HIS A 94 4.26 -5.00 11.44
N SER A 95 5.39 -4.65 10.82
CA SER A 95 6.33 -5.62 10.26
C SER A 95 7.28 -6.29 11.26
N ALA A 96 7.76 -5.59 12.29
CA ALA A 96 8.75 -6.10 13.24
C ALA A 96 8.70 -5.38 14.60
N ASP A 97 9.12 -6.05 15.68
CA ASP A 97 9.05 -5.51 17.06
C ASP A 97 9.87 -4.23 17.27
N ASP A 98 11.04 -4.15 16.65
CA ASP A 98 11.99 -3.03 16.80
C ASP A 98 11.43 -1.69 16.32
N ILE A 99 10.42 -1.71 15.46
CA ILE A 99 9.75 -0.51 14.93
C ILE A 99 8.43 -0.18 15.63
N SER A 100 7.96 -0.98 16.60
CA SER A 100 6.69 -0.72 17.31
C SER A 100 6.62 0.68 17.90
N HIS A 101 7.74 1.18 18.41
CA HIS A 101 7.81 2.49 19.06
C HIS A 101 7.45 3.65 18.11
N PHE A 102 7.74 3.56 16.82
CA PHE A 102 7.34 4.58 15.83
C PHE A 102 5.83 4.67 15.68
N TYR A 103 5.12 3.54 15.81
CA TYR A 103 3.65 3.54 15.76
C TYR A 103 3.04 4.09 17.05
N GLN A 104 3.67 3.81 18.19
CA GLN A 104 3.21 4.31 19.49
C GLN A 104 3.32 5.83 19.60
N THR A 105 4.36 6.44 18.99
CA THR A 105 4.54 7.91 18.98
C THR A 105 3.71 8.59 17.90
N ALA A 106 3.74 8.07 16.68
CA ALA A 106 3.04 8.69 15.55
C ALA A 106 1.53 8.55 15.66
N PHE A 107 1.06 7.48 16.29
CA PHE A 107 -0.35 7.18 16.45
C PHE A 107 -0.68 6.67 17.87
N PRO A 108 -0.57 7.55 18.88
CA PRO A 108 -0.82 7.17 20.25
C PRO A 108 -2.29 6.77 20.40
N SER A 109 -2.54 5.56 20.88
CA SER A 109 -3.87 5.09 21.24
C SER A 109 -3.78 4.27 22.52
N HIS A 110 -4.66 4.54 23.46
CA HIS A 110 -4.84 3.71 24.65
C HIS A 110 -5.77 2.51 24.39
N GLN A 111 -6.41 2.46 23.22
CA GLN A 111 -7.42 1.47 22.85
C GLN A 111 -6.87 0.43 21.86
N ALA A 112 -6.01 0.84 20.94
CA ALA A 112 -5.46 -0.04 19.90
C ALA A 112 -4.30 -0.88 20.44
N ASN A 113 -4.33 -2.18 20.17
CA ASN A 113 -3.18 -3.06 20.37
C ASN A 113 -2.26 -3.00 19.15
N VAL A 114 -1.02 -2.56 19.36
CA VAL A 114 0.02 -2.50 18.31
C VAL A 114 0.81 -3.81 18.32
N LEU A 115 0.74 -4.58 17.23
CA LEU A 115 1.24 -5.95 17.14
C LEU A 115 2.21 -6.15 15.97
N ALA A 116 3.37 -6.72 16.26
CA ALA A 116 4.43 -7.02 15.29
C ALA A 116 4.28 -8.43 14.67
N TYR A 117 3.25 -8.64 13.85
CA TYR A 117 3.02 -9.95 13.21
C TYR A 117 3.60 -10.09 11.80
N GLY A 118 4.31 -9.08 11.30
CA GLY A 118 4.75 -9.05 9.91
C GLY A 118 3.67 -8.52 8.98
N ASN A 119 4.06 -8.17 7.75
CA ASN A 119 3.11 -7.80 6.71
C ASN A 119 2.59 -9.07 6.01
N PRO A 120 1.26 -9.33 5.96
CA PRO A 120 0.72 -10.49 5.24
C PRO A 120 1.18 -10.59 3.77
N LYS A 121 1.44 -9.44 3.12
CA LYS A 121 1.97 -9.38 1.75
C LYS A 121 3.38 -9.97 1.65
N HIS A 122 4.21 -9.82 2.69
CA HIS A 122 5.55 -10.43 2.72
C HIS A 122 5.47 -11.94 2.93
N GLN A 123 4.49 -12.42 3.69
CA GLN A 123 4.29 -13.86 3.89
C GLN A 123 4.01 -14.57 2.56
N TYR A 124 3.23 -13.95 1.68
CA TYR A 124 3.02 -14.46 0.32
C TYR A 124 4.35 -14.59 -0.45
N LEU A 125 5.22 -13.57 -0.40
CA LEU A 125 6.53 -13.61 -1.06
C LEU A 125 7.43 -14.72 -0.51
N LEU A 126 7.44 -14.91 0.82
CA LEU A 126 8.20 -15.97 1.48
C LEU A 126 7.71 -17.36 1.09
N GLN A 127 6.39 -17.56 1.01
CA GLN A 127 5.80 -18.83 0.56
C GLN A 127 6.14 -19.13 -0.90
N LYS A 128 6.20 -18.10 -1.75
CA LYS A 128 6.46 -18.22 -3.18
C LYS A 128 7.94 -18.18 -3.56
N ARG A 129 8.86 -17.98 -2.62
CA ARG A 129 10.30 -17.77 -2.90
C ARG A 129 10.97 -18.88 -3.71
N ASN A 130 10.50 -20.12 -3.54
CA ASN A 130 11.05 -21.31 -4.20
C ASN A 130 10.20 -21.77 -5.40
N GLU A 131 9.08 -21.12 -5.68
CA GLU A 131 8.23 -21.46 -6.83
C GLU A 131 8.77 -20.78 -8.10
N SER A 132 9.28 -21.57 -9.05
CA SER A 132 9.85 -21.04 -10.29
C SER A 132 8.80 -20.61 -11.33
N THR A 133 7.58 -21.14 -11.24
CA THR A 133 6.54 -20.95 -12.26
C THR A 133 6.03 -19.51 -12.33
N THR A 134 5.77 -18.90 -11.18
CA THR A 134 5.24 -17.52 -11.10
C THR A 134 6.23 -16.47 -11.60
N PRO A 135 7.52 -16.47 -11.19
CA PRO A 135 8.53 -15.58 -11.77
C PRO A 135 8.68 -15.75 -13.29
N GLN A 136 8.60 -16.98 -13.82
CA GLN A 136 8.68 -17.22 -15.26
C GLN A 136 7.47 -16.67 -16.02
N GLN A 137 6.27 -16.75 -15.46
CA GLN A 137 5.06 -16.15 -16.04
C GLN A 137 5.20 -14.62 -16.13
N TYR A 138 5.67 -13.97 -15.06
CA TYR A 138 5.91 -12.52 -15.07
C TYR A 138 7.01 -12.13 -16.05
N LYS A 139 8.15 -12.85 -16.08
CA LYS A 139 9.21 -12.59 -17.06
C LYS A 139 8.65 -12.61 -18.50
N LYS A 140 7.82 -13.61 -18.83
CA LYS A 140 7.16 -13.69 -20.13
C LYS A 140 6.22 -12.52 -20.39
N SER A 141 5.41 -12.10 -19.41
CA SER A 141 4.49 -10.97 -19.60
C SER A 141 5.22 -9.64 -19.83
N PHE A 142 6.38 -9.45 -19.22
CA PHE A 142 7.23 -8.26 -19.41
C PHE A 142 8.24 -8.41 -20.55
N LYS A 143 8.20 -9.49 -21.34
CA LYS A 143 9.19 -9.81 -22.39
C LYS A 143 10.65 -9.85 -21.87
N ILE A 144 10.84 -10.15 -20.59
CA ILE A 144 12.14 -10.31 -19.93
C ILE A 144 12.68 -11.70 -20.26
N ASN A 145 13.92 -11.76 -20.72
CA ASN A 145 14.65 -13.00 -20.99
C ASN A 145 15.83 -13.17 -20.01
N ASP A 146 16.48 -14.34 -20.05
CA ASP A 146 17.59 -14.66 -19.13
C ASP A 146 18.96 -14.15 -19.61
N GLN A 147 19.02 -13.35 -20.69
CA GLN A 147 20.30 -12.80 -21.20
C GLN A 147 20.86 -11.69 -20.31
N LYS A 148 19.98 -11.01 -19.54
CA LYS A 148 20.34 -9.90 -18.66
C LYS A 148 19.61 -10.04 -17.32
N PRO A 149 20.24 -9.65 -16.21
CA PRO A 149 19.53 -9.48 -14.95
C PRO A 149 18.46 -8.37 -15.03
N VAL A 150 17.51 -8.39 -14.10
CA VAL A 150 16.47 -7.36 -13.97
C VAL A 150 16.93 -6.29 -12.98
N LEU A 151 16.85 -5.02 -13.38
CA LEU A 151 17.02 -3.87 -12.50
C LEU A 151 15.65 -3.25 -12.25
N PHE A 152 15.20 -3.23 -10.99
CA PHE A 152 13.94 -2.61 -10.61
C PHE A 152 14.20 -1.22 -10.01
N TYR A 153 13.66 -0.18 -10.64
CA TYR A 153 13.80 1.20 -10.22
C TYR A 153 12.44 1.78 -9.81
N ALA A 154 12.30 2.10 -8.53
CA ALA A 154 11.08 2.64 -7.95
C ALA A 154 11.41 3.88 -7.09
N PRO A 155 11.62 5.06 -7.72
CA PRO A 155 11.90 6.28 -6.98
C PRO A 155 10.70 6.71 -6.14
N ILE A 156 10.98 7.41 -5.04
CA ILE A 156 9.96 8.00 -4.16
C ILE A 156 9.88 9.50 -4.49
N GLY A 157 8.69 9.99 -4.82
CA GLY A 157 8.42 11.41 -5.09
C GLY A 157 8.45 11.79 -6.57
N LEU A 158 8.38 13.10 -6.85
CA LEU A 158 8.43 13.63 -8.21
C LEU A 158 9.86 13.55 -8.75
N VAL A 159 10.03 12.84 -9.86
CA VAL A 159 11.30 12.75 -10.60
C VAL A 159 11.11 13.47 -11.93
N SER A 160 12.03 14.38 -12.27
CA SER A 160 12.05 14.98 -13.61
C SER A 160 12.81 14.09 -14.59
N ALA A 161 12.52 14.20 -15.89
CA ALA A 161 13.22 13.43 -16.92
C ALA A 161 14.76 13.58 -16.85
N GLN A 162 15.27 14.77 -16.47
CA GLN A 162 16.71 15.03 -16.34
C GLN A 162 17.35 14.36 -15.13
N GLN A 163 16.56 13.92 -14.16
CA GLN A 163 17.02 13.25 -12.94
C GLN A 163 16.99 11.73 -13.06
N LEU A 164 16.45 11.18 -14.15
CA LEU A 164 16.41 9.74 -14.36
C LEU A 164 17.83 9.22 -14.59
N PRO A 165 18.35 8.34 -13.72
CA PRO A 165 19.68 7.77 -13.88
C PRO A 165 19.68 6.64 -14.91
N LEU A 166 18.90 6.75 -15.98
CA LEU A 166 18.69 5.73 -17.00
C LEU A 166 19.57 6.04 -18.22
N SER A 167 20.57 5.19 -18.47
CA SER A 167 21.52 5.34 -19.57
C SER A 167 21.52 4.11 -20.47
N ASP A 168 21.96 4.27 -21.72
CA ASP A 168 22.11 3.16 -22.67
C ASP A 168 22.97 2.02 -22.12
N ALA A 169 23.99 2.36 -21.31
CA ALA A 169 24.83 1.38 -20.63
C ALA A 169 24.03 0.48 -19.66
N LEU A 170 23.05 1.05 -18.95
CA LEU A 170 22.14 0.27 -18.08
C LEU A 170 21.23 -0.62 -18.90
N PHE A 171 20.61 -0.14 -19.98
CA PHE A 171 19.76 -0.96 -20.84
C PHE A 171 20.56 -2.06 -21.56
N LYS A 172 21.85 -1.84 -21.81
CA LYS A 172 22.74 -2.88 -22.32
C LYS A 172 23.02 -3.96 -21.28
N ALA A 173 23.11 -3.60 -20.00
CA ALA A 173 23.45 -4.53 -18.91
C ALA A 173 22.23 -5.20 -18.24
N TYR A 174 21.05 -4.55 -18.24
CA TYR A 174 19.88 -4.96 -17.48
C TYR A 174 18.58 -4.87 -18.29
N HIS A 175 17.58 -5.65 -17.89
CA HIS A 175 16.17 -5.34 -18.15
C HIS A 175 15.71 -4.34 -17.09
N VAL A 176 15.54 -3.08 -17.46
CA VAL A 176 15.17 -2.02 -16.50
C VAL A 176 13.65 -1.94 -16.39
N VAL A 177 13.13 -2.25 -15.20
CA VAL A 177 11.71 -2.14 -14.87
C VAL A 177 11.52 -0.93 -13.97
N VAL A 178 10.65 0.00 -14.37
CA VAL A 178 10.42 1.27 -13.66
C VAL A 178 9.01 1.33 -13.09
N GLN A 179 8.87 1.75 -11.84
CA GLN A 179 7.57 2.01 -11.19
C GLN A 179 7.50 3.45 -10.66
N GLY A 180 6.36 4.10 -10.84
CA GLY A 180 6.07 5.40 -10.21
C GLY A 180 6.64 6.62 -10.95
N VAL A 181 7.14 6.43 -12.18
CA VAL A 181 7.56 7.50 -13.08
C VAL A 181 6.53 7.60 -14.22
N ASP A 182 6.24 8.82 -14.66
CA ASP A 182 5.38 9.05 -15.84
C ASP A 182 6.00 8.37 -17.07
N GLU A 183 5.22 7.52 -17.75
CA GLU A 183 5.65 6.75 -18.92
C GLU A 183 6.17 7.67 -20.04
N THR A 184 5.64 8.89 -20.15
CA THR A 184 6.06 9.87 -21.17
C THR A 184 7.48 10.40 -20.96
N MET A 185 8.05 10.21 -19.76
CA MET A 185 9.42 10.62 -19.44
C MET A 185 10.43 9.48 -19.59
N LEU A 186 9.97 8.26 -19.84
CA LEU A 186 10.83 7.08 -19.89
C LEU A 186 11.40 6.83 -21.29
N PRO A 187 12.65 6.35 -21.40
CA PRO A 187 13.17 5.79 -22.63
C PRO A 187 12.31 4.62 -23.13
N GLU A 188 12.27 4.40 -24.45
CA GLU A 188 11.44 3.35 -25.08
C GLU A 188 11.80 1.95 -24.59
N GLU A 189 13.06 1.73 -24.23
CA GLU A 189 13.60 0.46 -23.73
C GLU A 189 13.21 0.16 -22.28
N ALA A 190 12.65 1.13 -21.55
CA ALA A 190 12.21 0.92 -20.16
C ALA A 190 10.91 0.11 -20.11
N LEU A 191 10.90 -0.90 -19.25
CA LEU A 191 9.71 -1.68 -18.96
C LEU A 191 8.92 -1.00 -17.85
N VAL A 192 7.65 -0.69 -18.09
CA VAL A 192 6.79 -0.08 -17.07
C VAL A 192 6.21 -1.18 -16.19
N ALA A 193 6.45 -1.09 -14.88
CA ALA A 193 5.79 -1.95 -13.91
C ALA A 193 4.28 -1.69 -13.92
N PRO A 194 3.43 -2.70 -13.70
CA PRO A 194 1.99 -2.48 -13.63
C PRO A 194 1.70 -1.44 -12.56
N SER A 195 0.85 -0.48 -12.90
CA SER A 195 0.32 0.48 -11.94
C SER A 195 -0.39 -0.30 -10.84
N ILE A 196 0.26 -0.48 -9.69
CA ILE A 196 -0.49 -0.70 -8.45
C ILE A 196 -1.31 0.57 -8.33
N LEU A 197 -2.65 0.45 -8.31
CA LEU A 197 -3.54 1.55 -7.97
C LEU A 197 -3.12 2.04 -6.59
N VAL A 198 -2.21 3.01 -6.56
CA VAL A 198 -1.99 3.83 -5.39
C VAL A 198 -3.30 4.57 -5.25
N LEU A 199 -4.11 4.14 -4.29
CA LEU A 199 -5.23 4.94 -3.82
C LEU A 199 -4.64 6.31 -3.51
N LYS A 200 -4.94 7.29 -4.38
CA LYS A 200 -4.60 8.68 -4.14
C LYS A 200 -5.30 9.05 -2.82
N THR A 201 -4.54 9.11 -1.74
CA THR A 201 -4.96 9.61 -0.43
C THR A 201 -4.99 11.12 -0.40
#